data_AF-A0A059BKD4-F1
#
_entry.id   AF-A0A059BKD4-F1
#
_cell.length_a   1.000
_cell.length_b   1.000
_cell.length_c   1.000
_cell.angle_alpha   90.00
_cell.angle_beta   90.00
_cell.angle_gamma   90.00
#
_symmetry.space_group_name_H-M   'P 1'
#
loop_
_entity.id
_entity.type
_entity.pdbx_description
1 polymer ?
#
loop_
_entity_poly.entity_id
_entity_poly.type
_entity_poly.pdbx_seq_one_letter_code
_entity_poly.pdbx_strand_id
1 'polypeptide(L)'
;VVRDELGDKRLHQTLTNVVIPTFDIKSLQPTIFSSYQLKKDPSMDALLSDICISTSAAPTYLPAHKFETKDPTDQVREFNLIDGGVAANNPTLVAMGEVTKAIIGGNSDFFPIKPMDYRRFLVISLGTGTRKAEGKYTAHEAAKWGVLGWLTSGGSPLIDVFSQASADMVDFHISAVFQALHLHDNYLRIQDDTLTGDLSSVDVATKKNLNDLVKTGEALLKKPVSRVNLETGACEPTPNQETNEEALR
;
A
#
# COMPACT_ATOMS: atom_id res chain seq x y z
N VAL A 1 10.44 0.71 -20.26
CA VAL A 1 9.02 1.01 -19.93
C VAL A 1 8.92 2.14 -18.93
N VAL A 2 9.13 1.94 -17.61
CA VAL A 2 8.87 3.00 -16.59
C VAL A 2 9.62 4.31 -16.89
N ARG A 3 10.90 4.24 -17.26
CA ARG A 3 11.69 5.42 -17.67
C ARG A 3 11.19 6.06 -18.96
N ASP A 4 10.72 5.27 -19.92
CA ASP A 4 10.24 5.76 -21.21
C ASP A 4 8.90 6.51 -21.04
N GLU A 5 8.01 5.98 -20.20
CA GLU A 5 6.69 6.57 -19.93
C GLU A 5 6.79 7.84 -19.06
N LEU A 6 7.63 7.82 -18.03
CA LEU A 6 7.73 8.92 -17.08
C LEU A 6 8.71 10.00 -17.54
N GLY A 7 9.73 9.64 -18.34
CA GLY A 7 10.80 10.54 -18.77
C GLY A 7 11.53 11.16 -17.58
N ASP A 8 11.88 12.44 -17.71
CA ASP A 8 12.63 13.17 -16.68
C ASP A 8 11.74 13.80 -15.59
N LYS A 9 10.48 13.35 -15.47
CA LYS A 9 9.54 13.91 -14.49
C LYS A 9 10.00 13.59 -13.07
N ARG A 10 9.95 14.59 -12.19
CA ARG A 10 10.33 14.51 -10.77
C ARG A 10 9.13 14.58 -9.84
N LEU A 11 9.35 14.23 -8.59
CA LEU A 11 8.32 14.20 -7.55
C LEU A 11 7.60 15.54 -7.40
N HIS A 12 8.30 16.68 -7.49
CA HIS A 12 7.65 18.01 -7.40
C HIS A 12 6.69 18.32 -8.56
N GLN A 13 6.76 17.58 -9.67
CA GLN A 13 5.96 17.81 -10.87
C GLN A 13 4.66 17.00 -10.87
N THR A 14 4.33 16.30 -9.78
CA THR A 14 3.07 15.55 -9.66
C THR A 14 1.87 16.51 -9.63
N LEU A 15 0.80 16.15 -10.33
CA LEU A 15 -0.42 16.97 -10.44
C LEU A 15 -1.24 17.03 -9.15
N THR A 16 -1.05 16.04 -8.28
CA THR A 16 -1.65 15.97 -6.94
C THR A 16 -0.57 15.58 -5.94
N ASN A 17 -0.91 15.63 -4.66
CA ASN A 17 -0.04 15.14 -3.63
C ASN A 17 0.06 13.61 -3.68
N VAL A 18 1.28 13.10 -3.62
CA VAL A 18 1.55 11.66 -3.63
C VAL A 18 2.38 11.27 -2.42
N VAL A 19 2.17 10.04 -1.96
CA VAL A 19 2.90 9.42 -0.85
C VAL A 19 3.24 8.00 -1.27
N ILE A 20 4.51 7.75 -1.56
CA ILE A 20 4.97 6.49 -2.15
C ILE A 20 6.01 5.87 -1.20
N PRO A 21 5.67 4.78 -0.49
CA PRO A 21 6.61 4.10 0.39
C PRO A 21 7.64 3.30 -0.39
N THR A 22 8.85 3.24 0.16
CA THR A 22 9.95 2.35 -0.23
C THR A 22 10.67 1.93 1.05
N PHE A 23 11.56 0.94 0.97
CA PHE A 23 12.41 0.57 2.10
C PHE A 23 13.88 0.67 1.71
N ASP A 24 14.67 1.45 2.46
CA ASP A 24 16.10 1.60 2.20
C ASP A 24 16.89 0.56 2.98
N ILE A 25 17.54 -0.35 2.27
CA ILE A 25 18.25 -1.49 2.85
C ILE A 25 19.61 -1.10 3.45
N LYS A 26 20.16 0.06 3.10
CA LYS A 26 21.43 0.54 3.63
C LYS A 26 21.23 1.20 5.00
N SER A 27 20.16 1.97 5.16
CA SER A 27 19.79 2.60 6.43
C SER A 27 18.87 1.73 7.30
N LEU A 28 18.31 0.66 6.75
CA LEU A 28 17.30 -0.19 7.39
C LEU A 28 16.10 0.62 7.91
N GLN A 29 15.63 1.56 7.10
CA GLN A 29 14.50 2.44 7.41
C GLN A 29 13.58 2.60 6.20
N PRO A 30 12.26 2.78 6.43
CA PRO A 30 11.36 3.23 5.38
C PRO A 30 11.79 4.57 4.80
N THR A 31 11.76 4.70 3.47
CA THR A 31 11.91 5.98 2.78
C THR A 31 10.60 6.31 2.09
N ILE A 32 9.96 7.40 2.49
CA ILE A 32 8.65 7.80 1.99
C ILE A 32 8.83 8.99 1.03
N PHE A 33 8.60 8.76 -0.26
CA PHE A 33 8.57 9.84 -1.25
C PHE A 33 7.22 10.54 -1.18
N SER A 34 7.22 11.70 -0.53
CA SER A 34 6.02 12.48 -0.22
C SER A 34 6.17 13.89 -0.77
N SER A 35 5.25 14.31 -1.65
CA SER A 35 5.23 15.68 -2.18
C SER A 35 5.06 16.72 -1.06
N TYR A 36 4.44 16.34 0.07
CA TYR A 36 4.27 17.21 1.25
C TYR A 36 5.60 17.58 1.91
N GLN A 37 6.65 16.76 1.77
CA GLN A 37 7.92 16.95 2.47
C GLN A 37 8.96 17.69 1.63
N LEU A 38 8.73 17.90 0.34
CA LEU A 38 9.72 18.49 -0.57
C LEU A 38 10.19 19.89 -0.16
N LYS A 39 9.32 20.69 0.49
CA LYS A 39 9.70 22.01 1.02
C LYS A 39 10.70 21.91 2.18
N LYS A 40 10.65 20.81 2.95
CA LYS A 40 11.51 20.59 4.13
C LYS A 40 12.78 19.81 3.78
N ASP A 41 12.66 18.87 2.84
CA ASP A 41 13.76 18.03 2.39
C ASP A 41 13.78 17.96 0.85
N PRO A 42 14.41 18.94 0.18
CA PRO A 42 14.54 18.96 -1.28
C PRO A 42 15.31 17.77 -1.85
N SER A 43 16.13 17.08 -1.04
CA SER A 43 16.86 15.88 -1.49
C SER A 43 15.92 14.73 -1.85
N MET A 44 14.65 14.78 -1.43
CA MET A 44 13.63 13.78 -1.78
C MET A 44 13.04 13.97 -3.19
N ASP A 45 13.40 15.03 -3.91
CA ASP A 45 12.90 15.30 -5.28
C ASP A 45 13.57 14.41 -6.35
N ALA A 46 13.33 13.11 -6.26
CA ALA A 46 13.82 12.11 -7.18
C ALA A 46 13.01 12.04 -8.49
N LEU A 47 13.57 11.38 -9.51
CA LEU A 47 12.82 11.02 -10.71
C LEU A 47 11.68 10.08 -10.35
N LEU A 48 10.48 10.34 -10.89
CA LEU A 48 9.32 9.46 -10.69
C LEU A 48 9.62 8.04 -11.16
N SER A 49 10.43 7.87 -12.21
CA SER A 49 10.85 6.54 -12.66
C SER A 49 11.65 5.79 -11.61
N ASP A 50 12.56 6.45 -10.89
CA ASP A 50 13.35 5.81 -9.85
C ASP A 50 12.50 5.47 -8.63
N ILE A 51 11.53 6.32 -8.29
CA ILE A 51 10.56 6.05 -7.22
C ILE A 51 9.68 4.85 -7.58
N CYS A 52 9.13 4.80 -8.79
CA CYS A 52 8.27 3.71 -9.27
C CYS A 52 9.01 2.37 -9.37
N ILE A 53 10.26 2.36 -9.83
CA ILE A 53 11.09 1.13 -9.84
C ILE A 53 11.36 0.68 -8.41
N SER A 54 11.75 1.60 -7.52
CA SER A 54 12.04 1.29 -6.11
C SER A 54 10.84 0.69 -5.39
N THR A 55 9.66 1.34 -5.46
CA THR A 55 8.48 0.93 -4.70
C THR A 55 7.92 -0.43 -5.15
N SER A 56 8.25 -0.88 -6.37
CA SER A 56 7.83 -2.17 -6.93
C SER A 56 8.91 -3.25 -6.88
N ALA A 57 10.12 -2.95 -6.35
CA ALA A 57 11.25 -3.88 -6.34
C ALA A 57 11.13 -4.94 -5.23
N ALA A 58 10.11 -5.81 -5.34
CA ALA A 58 9.81 -6.88 -4.39
C ALA A 58 11.00 -7.83 -4.22
N PRO A 59 11.49 -8.07 -2.98
CA PRO A 59 12.48 -9.10 -2.72
C PRO A 59 12.04 -10.43 -3.32
N THR A 60 13.00 -11.22 -3.83
CA THR A 60 12.81 -12.46 -4.59
C THR A 60 12.20 -12.35 -5.99
N TYR A 61 11.57 -11.22 -6.36
CA TYR A 61 11.02 -10.99 -7.69
C TYR A 61 11.86 -10.05 -8.55
N LEU A 62 12.33 -8.94 -7.96
CA LEU A 62 13.00 -7.86 -8.67
C LEU A 62 14.27 -7.40 -7.94
N PRO A 63 15.28 -6.89 -8.67
CA PRO A 63 16.50 -6.38 -8.06
C PRO A 63 16.23 -5.08 -7.30
N ALA A 64 16.98 -4.87 -6.21
CA ALA A 64 17.01 -3.59 -5.52
C ALA A 64 17.44 -2.45 -6.47
N HIS A 65 16.91 -1.25 -6.25
CA HIS A 65 17.18 -0.09 -7.09
C HIS A 65 18.06 0.93 -6.38
N LYS A 66 19.09 1.40 -7.07
CA LYS A 66 20.04 2.40 -6.56
C LYS A 66 20.04 3.63 -7.45
N PHE A 67 19.96 4.80 -6.84
CA PHE A 67 20.14 6.09 -7.50
C PHE A 67 20.57 7.17 -6.49
N GLU A 68 20.84 8.36 -7.01
CA GLU A 68 21.25 9.51 -6.22
C GLU A 68 20.41 10.73 -6.56
N THR A 69 20.19 11.61 -5.58
CA THR A 69 19.67 12.96 -5.79
C THR A 69 20.68 13.98 -5.29
N LYS A 70 20.48 15.24 -5.68
CA LYS A 70 21.22 16.38 -5.15
C LYS A 70 20.24 17.40 -4.61
N ASP A 71 20.56 17.95 -3.46
CA ASP A 71 19.83 19.09 -2.92
C ASP A 71 20.31 20.42 -3.55
N PRO A 72 19.67 21.57 -3.25
CA PRO A 72 20.09 22.89 -3.74
C PRO A 72 21.50 23.33 -3.31
N THR A 73 22.13 22.62 -2.36
CA THR A 73 23.51 22.87 -1.91
C THR A 73 24.52 21.92 -2.55
N ASP A 74 24.12 21.17 -3.57
CA ASP A 74 24.88 20.12 -4.25
C ASP A 74 25.26 18.93 -3.34
N GLN A 75 24.61 18.80 -2.17
CA GLN A 75 24.80 17.64 -1.32
C GLN A 75 24.12 16.43 -1.96
N VAL A 76 24.90 15.37 -2.18
CA VAL A 76 24.44 14.11 -2.77
C VAL A 76 23.79 13.24 -1.70
N ARG A 77 22.60 12.73 -1.98
CA ARG A 77 21.94 11.68 -1.19
C ARG A 77 21.80 10.43 -2.03
N GLU A 78 22.33 9.32 -1.51
CA GLU A 78 22.23 8.00 -2.12
C GLU A 78 21.02 7.24 -1.57
N PHE A 79 20.32 6.54 -2.45
CA PHE A 79 19.17 5.68 -2.12
C PHE A 79 19.48 4.24 -2.53
N ASN A 80 19.22 3.29 -1.64
CA ASN A 80 19.39 1.85 -1.89
C ASN A 80 18.07 1.15 -1.54
N LEU A 81 17.13 1.14 -2.48
CA LEU A 81 15.72 0.91 -2.19
C LEU A 81 15.21 -0.42 -2.70
N ILE A 82 14.25 -0.97 -1.95
CA ILE A 82 13.39 -2.10 -2.33
C ILE A 82 11.92 -1.70 -2.14
N ASP A 83 11.05 -2.66 -2.46
CA ASP A 83 9.59 -2.54 -2.45
C ASP A 83 9.00 -1.82 -1.23
N GLY A 84 7.99 -1.00 -1.51
CA GLY A 84 7.24 -0.27 -0.50
C GLY A 84 6.44 -1.18 0.44
N GLY A 85 6.01 -2.35 -0.03
CA GLY A 85 5.29 -3.37 0.72
C GLY A 85 6.07 -3.96 1.90
N VAL A 86 7.40 -3.87 1.88
CA VAL A 86 8.24 -4.18 3.05
C VAL A 86 8.02 -3.18 4.18
N ALA A 87 7.79 -1.91 3.85
CA ALA A 87 7.51 -0.85 4.82
C ALA A 87 6.01 -0.75 5.16
N ALA A 88 5.16 -0.73 4.14
CA ALA A 88 3.72 -0.52 4.25
C ALA A 88 2.99 -1.14 3.04
N ASN A 89 2.58 -2.40 3.16
CA ASN A 89 1.80 -3.10 2.13
C ASN A 89 0.36 -2.56 2.01
N ASN A 90 -0.11 -1.85 3.03
CA ASN A 90 -1.29 -0.98 2.97
C ASN A 90 -0.84 0.44 3.35
N PRO A 91 -0.63 1.34 2.36
CA PRO A 91 -0.06 2.67 2.62
C PRO A 91 -1.06 3.66 3.24
N THR A 92 -2.30 3.24 3.53
CA THR A 92 -3.35 4.15 4.00
C THR A 92 -2.91 4.94 5.24
N LEU A 93 -2.34 4.25 6.24
CA LEU A 93 -1.86 4.92 7.46
C LEU A 93 -0.65 5.83 7.19
N VAL A 94 0.24 5.46 6.27
CA VAL A 94 1.37 6.29 5.85
C VAL A 94 0.88 7.58 5.20
N ALA A 95 -0.09 7.48 4.28
CA ALA A 95 -0.70 8.63 3.62
C ALA A 95 -1.38 9.57 4.61
N MET A 96 -2.19 9.04 5.53
CA MET A 96 -2.82 9.83 6.59
C MET A 96 -1.80 10.49 7.52
N GLY A 97 -0.69 9.80 7.83
CA GLY A 97 0.42 10.33 8.60
C GLY A 97 1.11 11.51 7.90
N GLU A 98 1.37 11.41 6.60
CA GLU A 98 1.96 12.49 5.81
C GLU A 98 1.05 13.72 5.71
N VAL A 99 -0.26 13.53 5.51
CA VAL A 99 -1.25 14.62 5.58
C VAL A 99 -1.24 15.26 6.97
N THR A 100 -1.21 14.46 8.03
CA THR A 100 -1.16 14.97 9.42
C THR A 100 0.12 15.77 9.68
N LYS A 101 1.28 15.31 9.19
CA LYS A 101 2.54 16.07 9.28
C LYS A 101 2.49 17.38 8.51
N ALA A 102 1.81 17.42 7.37
CA ALA A 102 1.61 18.66 6.60
C ALA A 102 0.72 19.65 7.35
N ILE A 103 -0.37 19.18 7.98
CA ILE A 103 -1.26 19.99 8.82
C ILE A 103 -0.51 20.55 10.03
N ILE A 104 0.20 19.70 10.79
CA ILE A 104 1.01 20.13 11.94
C ILE A 104 2.09 21.13 11.52
N GLY A 105 2.67 20.92 10.33
CA GLY A 105 3.65 21.81 9.72
C GLY A 105 3.09 23.14 9.21
N GLY A 106 1.78 23.40 9.37
CA GLY A 106 1.15 24.66 8.97
C GLY A 106 1.03 24.85 7.46
N ASN A 107 0.91 23.76 6.69
CA ASN A 107 0.71 23.86 5.25
C ASN A 107 -0.62 24.60 4.95
N SER A 108 -0.53 25.70 4.18
CA SER A 108 -1.63 26.60 3.82
C SER A 108 -2.75 25.92 3.03
N ASP A 109 -2.48 24.79 2.39
CA ASP A 109 -3.48 24.04 1.64
C ASP A 109 -4.51 23.39 2.58
N PHE A 110 -4.21 23.30 3.87
CA PHE A 110 -5.10 22.78 4.89
C PHE A 110 -5.62 23.91 5.78
N PHE A 111 -6.94 23.91 6.03
CA PHE A 111 -7.50 24.74 7.09
C PHE A 111 -6.88 24.36 8.45
N PRO A 112 -6.86 25.27 9.44
CA PRO A 112 -6.40 24.94 10.79
C PRO A 112 -7.25 23.82 11.39
N ILE A 113 -6.76 22.59 11.28
CA ILE A 113 -7.41 21.38 11.77
C ILE A 113 -6.66 20.96 13.02
N LYS A 114 -7.41 20.52 14.05
CA LYS A 114 -6.78 19.89 15.21
C LYS A 114 -6.06 18.63 14.72
N PRO A 115 -4.76 18.44 15.04
CA PRO A 115 -4.06 17.21 14.68
C PRO A 115 -4.89 15.98 15.07
N MET A 116 -4.95 14.98 14.19
CA MET A 116 -5.74 13.74 14.37
C MET A 116 -7.27 13.93 14.41
N ASP A 117 -7.82 15.00 13.85
CA ASP A 117 -9.27 15.10 13.61
C ASP A 117 -9.71 14.25 12.42
N TYR A 118 -9.93 12.95 12.66
CA TYR A 118 -10.36 11.97 11.65
C TYR A 118 -11.67 12.33 10.93
N ARG A 119 -12.49 13.25 11.48
CA ARG A 119 -13.75 13.71 10.85
C ARG A 119 -13.56 14.42 9.51
N ARG A 120 -12.35 14.91 9.26
CA ARG A 120 -11.99 15.61 8.01
C ARG A 120 -11.28 14.71 7.00
N PHE A 121 -11.01 13.47 7.37
CA PHE A 121 -10.52 12.47 6.42
C PHE A 121 -11.71 11.80 5.75
N LEU A 122 -11.65 11.71 4.43
CA LEU A 122 -12.44 10.79 3.62
C LEU A 122 -11.43 9.91 2.89
N VAL A 123 -11.47 8.61 3.17
CA VAL A 123 -10.41 7.68 2.78
C VAL A 123 -11.02 6.55 1.99
N ILE A 124 -10.55 6.40 0.75
CA ILE A 124 -10.80 5.22 -0.08
C ILE A 124 -9.50 4.44 -0.13
N SER A 125 -9.55 3.20 0.36
CA SER A 125 -8.42 2.27 0.37
C SER A 125 -8.75 1.10 -0.56
N LEU A 126 -7.91 0.90 -1.57
CA LEU A 126 -8.10 -0.16 -2.57
C LEU A 126 -7.06 -1.24 -2.34
N GLY A 127 -7.52 -2.48 -2.21
CA GLY A 127 -6.66 -3.65 -2.14
C GLY A 127 -6.59 -4.38 -3.47
N THR A 128 -5.54 -5.17 -3.65
CA THR A 128 -5.32 -5.99 -4.85
C THR A 128 -5.88 -7.41 -4.69
N GLY A 129 -6.63 -7.66 -3.61
CA GLY A 129 -7.17 -8.96 -3.23
C GLY A 129 -6.14 -9.90 -2.60
N THR A 130 -6.64 -10.94 -1.93
CA THR A 130 -5.85 -11.95 -1.22
C THR A 130 -6.50 -13.33 -1.35
N ARG A 131 -5.74 -14.38 -0.99
CA ARG A 131 -6.18 -15.78 -0.95
C ARG A 131 -6.46 -16.25 0.49
N LYS A 132 -7.09 -15.41 1.33
CA LYS A 132 -7.31 -15.79 2.73
C LYS A 132 -8.25 -16.99 2.87
N ALA A 133 -9.26 -17.08 2.01
CA ALA A 133 -10.28 -18.13 2.09
C ALA A 133 -9.77 -19.57 1.90
N GLU A 134 -8.60 -19.77 1.25
CA GLU A 134 -8.08 -21.12 0.99
C GLU A 134 -7.25 -21.72 2.14
N GLY A 135 -6.80 -20.91 3.11
CA GLY A 135 -5.93 -21.40 4.19
C GLY A 135 -4.57 -21.89 3.70
N LYS A 136 -3.71 -20.96 3.23
CA LYS A 136 -2.51 -21.25 2.43
C LYS A 136 -1.47 -22.18 3.09
N TYR A 137 -1.32 -22.13 4.42
CA TYR A 137 -0.25 -22.85 5.15
C TYR A 137 -0.76 -23.46 6.45
N THR A 138 -0.26 -24.64 6.80
CA THR A 138 -0.51 -25.24 8.12
C THR A 138 0.73 -25.24 9.00
N ALA A 139 0.53 -25.16 10.33
CA ALA A 139 1.62 -25.27 11.29
C ALA A 139 2.37 -26.61 11.19
N HIS A 140 1.67 -27.70 10.84
CA HIS A 140 2.27 -29.02 10.67
C HIS A 140 3.27 -29.08 9.50
N GLU A 141 2.94 -28.42 8.39
CA GLU A 141 3.85 -28.30 7.24
C GLU A 141 5.01 -27.35 7.57
N ALA A 142 4.71 -26.17 8.13
CA ALA A 142 5.70 -25.15 8.45
C ALA A 142 6.72 -25.60 9.51
N ALA A 143 6.33 -26.48 10.44
CA ALA A 143 7.25 -27.06 11.42
C ALA A 143 8.41 -27.85 10.79
N LYS A 144 8.26 -28.28 9.52
CA LYS A 144 9.31 -28.98 8.77
C LYS A 144 10.14 -28.04 7.90
N TRP A 145 9.79 -26.76 7.82
CA TRP A 145 10.50 -25.79 6.99
C TRP A 145 11.79 -25.32 7.67
N GLY A 146 12.91 -25.51 6.98
CA GLY A 146 14.12 -24.72 7.21
C GLY A 146 14.09 -23.39 6.45
N VAL A 147 15.24 -22.73 6.33
CA VAL A 147 15.39 -21.44 5.62
C VAL A 147 14.81 -21.50 4.20
N LEU A 148 15.12 -22.56 3.44
CA LEU A 148 14.61 -22.70 2.07
C LEU A 148 13.09 -22.84 2.04
N GLY A 149 12.51 -23.61 2.95
CA GLY A 149 11.05 -23.78 3.01
C GLY A 149 10.33 -22.45 3.26
N TRP A 150 10.85 -21.62 4.16
CA TRP A 150 10.31 -20.28 4.39
C TRP A 150 10.44 -19.32 3.21
N LEU A 151 11.38 -19.58 2.28
CA LEU A 151 11.61 -18.76 1.09
C LEU A 151 10.88 -19.30 -0.16
N THR A 152 10.61 -20.60 -0.25
CA THR A 152 10.16 -21.24 -1.50
C THR A 152 8.92 -22.14 -1.39
N SER A 153 8.46 -22.51 -0.19
CA SER A 153 7.32 -23.43 -0.04
C SER A 153 6.00 -22.78 -0.50
N GLY A 154 5.53 -23.15 -1.70
CA GLY A 154 4.26 -22.64 -2.25
C GLY A 154 4.30 -21.13 -2.55
N GLY A 155 5.48 -20.61 -2.94
CA GLY A 155 5.74 -19.20 -3.15
C GLY A 155 6.84 -18.71 -2.20
N SER A 156 6.63 -17.59 -1.52
CA SER A 156 7.55 -17.08 -0.50
C SER A 156 6.80 -16.84 0.81
N PRO A 157 6.59 -17.88 1.64
CA PRO A 157 5.81 -17.78 2.88
C PRO A 157 6.22 -16.63 3.79
N LEU A 158 7.53 -16.35 3.89
CA LEU A 158 8.04 -15.26 4.70
C LEU A 158 7.51 -13.90 4.21
N ILE A 159 7.54 -13.67 2.89
CA ILE A 159 7.03 -12.43 2.28
C ILE A 159 5.52 -12.38 2.47
N ASP A 160 4.81 -13.47 2.16
CA ASP A 160 3.35 -13.53 2.29
C ASP A 160 2.87 -13.17 3.70
N VAL A 161 3.50 -13.75 4.74
CA VAL A 161 3.10 -13.52 6.14
C VAL A 161 3.37 -12.08 6.57
N PHE A 162 4.54 -11.52 6.28
CA PHE A 162 4.86 -10.15 6.67
C PHE A 162 4.04 -9.11 5.88
N SER A 163 3.87 -9.31 4.58
CA SER A 163 3.07 -8.42 3.73
C SER A 163 1.58 -8.47 4.12
N GLN A 164 1.04 -9.65 4.41
CA GLN A 164 -0.35 -9.78 4.87
C GLN A 164 -0.55 -9.17 6.26
N ALA A 165 0.35 -9.44 7.20
CA ALA A 165 0.29 -8.85 8.54
C ALA A 165 0.35 -7.32 8.49
N SER A 166 1.22 -6.76 7.63
CA SER A 166 1.31 -5.30 7.40
C SER A 166 -0.02 -4.73 6.90
N ALA A 167 -0.66 -5.39 5.92
CA ALA A 167 -1.92 -4.93 5.35
C ALA A 167 -3.10 -5.02 6.33
N ASP A 168 -3.22 -6.16 7.03
CA ASP A 168 -4.32 -6.45 7.96
C ASP A 168 -4.28 -5.55 9.19
N MET A 169 -3.09 -5.33 9.75
CA MET A 169 -2.95 -4.46 10.91
C MET A 169 -3.34 -3.02 10.58
N VAL A 170 -3.00 -2.51 9.39
CA VAL A 170 -3.42 -1.16 8.99
C VAL A 170 -4.94 -1.08 8.88
N ASP A 171 -5.58 -2.04 8.21
CA ASP A 171 -7.04 -2.04 8.04
C ASP A 171 -7.78 -2.17 9.38
N PHE A 172 -7.29 -3.03 10.27
CA PHE A 172 -7.79 -3.20 11.63
C PHE A 172 -7.72 -1.89 12.43
N HIS A 173 -6.56 -1.25 12.47
CA HIS A 173 -6.37 -0.03 13.27
C HIS A 173 -7.20 1.13 12.74
N ILE A 174 -7.24 1.33 11.42
CA ILE A 174 -8.03 2.39 10.81
C ILE A 174 -9.52 2.13 11.06
N SER A 175 -9.99 0.90 10.83
CA SER A 175 -11.38 0.55 11.09
C SER A 175 -11.77 0.75 12.55
N ALA A 176 -10.92 0.34 13.50
CA ALA A 176 -11.16 0.54 14.93
C ALA A 176 -11.27 2.04 15.28
N VAL A 177 -10.37 2.89 14.76
CA VAL A 177 -10.41 4.34 15.01
C VAL A 177 -11.66 4.98 14.41
N PHE A 178 -11.98 4.69 13.15
CA PHE A 178 -13.15 5.29 12.50
C PHE A 178 -14.47 4.80 13.13
N GLN A 179 -14.56 3.53 13.54
CA GLN A 179 -15.72 3.01 14.26
C GLN A 179 -15.89 3.64 15.65
N ALA A 180 -14.79 3.76 16.42
CA ALA A 180 -14.82 4.37 17.76
C ALA A 180 -15.24 5.85 17.72
N LEU A 181 -15.00 6.53 16.61
CA LEU A 181 -15.40 7.93 16.39
C LEU A 181 -16.77 8.08 15.71
N HIS A 182 -17.47 6.99 15.42
CA HIS A 182 -18.72 6.97 14.66
C HIS A 182 -18.60 7.60 13.26
N LEU A 183 -17.45 7.42 12.61
CA LEU A 183 -17.10 7.93 11.28
C LEU A 183 -16.94 6.82 10.24
N HIS A 184 -17.64 5.71 10.43
CA HIS A 184 -17.41 4.50 9.65
C HIS A 184 -17.65 4.69 8.14
N ASP A 185 -18.44 5.66 7.72
CA ASP A 185 -18.68 6.00 6.30
C ASP A 185 -17.55 6.83 5.68
N ASN A 186 -16.66 7.39 6.50
CA ASN A 186 -15.50 8.14 6.01
C ASN A 186 -14.31 7.24 5.61
N TYR A 187 -14.41 5.92 5.84
CA TYR A 187 -13.39 4.95 5.45
C TYR A 187 -14.03 3.83 4.63
N LEU A 188 -13.75 3.81 3.34
CA LEU A 188 -14.18 2.77 2.41
C LEU A 188 -12.98 1.91 2.01
N ARG A 189 -12.98 0.64 2.42
CA ARG A 189 -11.99 -0.37 1.99
C ARG A 189 -12.63 -1.30 0.97
N ILE A 190 -12.10 -1.32 -0.25
CA ILE A 190 -12.53 -2.24 -1.31
C ILE A 190 -11.45 -3.31 -1.46
N GLN A 191 -11.80 -4.56 -1.13
CA GLN A 191 -10.87 -5.69 -1.04
C GLN A 191 -11.59 -7.01 -1.38
N ASP A 192 -10.88 -7.93 -2.02
CA ASP A 192 -11.38 -9.29 -2.30
C ASP A 192 -10.49 -10.35 -1.64
N ASP A 193 -10.99 -11.02 -0.60
CA ASP A 193 -10.24 -12.06 0.12
C ASP A 193 -10.48 -13.49 -0.40
N THR A 194 -11.14 -13.61 -1.55
CA THR A 194 -11.60 -14.86 -2.16
C THR A 194 -10.85 -15.23 -3.45
N LEU A 195 -9.74 -14.56 -3.75
CA LEU A 195 -8.94 -14.89 -4.94
C LEU A 195 -8.36 -16.30 -4.81
N THR A 196 -8.34 -17.03 -5.93
CA THR A 196 -7.89 -18.43 -6.00
C THR A 196 -6.99 -18.65 -7.22
N GLY A 197 -6.14 -19.67 -7.19
CA GLY A 197 -5.28 -20.04 -8.34
C GLY A 197 -4.42 -18.87 -8.86
N ASP A 198 -4.34 -18.74 -10.19
CA ASP A 198 -3.53 -17.71 -10.87
C ASP A 198 -3.97 -16.27 -10.53
N LEU A 199 -5.23 -16.06 -10.16
CA LEU A 199 -5.75 -14.72 -9.82
C LEU A 199 -5.11 -14.15 -8.56
N SER A 200 -4.60 -15.01 -7.67
CA SER A 200 -3.93 -14.57 -6.45
C SER A 200 -2.40 -14.54 -6.57
N SER A 201 -1.85 -14.84 -7.75
CA SER A 201 -0.41 -14.76 -7.99
C SER A 201 -0.02 -13.34 -8.36
N VAL A 202 1.14 -12.90 -7.86
CA VAL A 202 1.68 -11.56 -8.11
C VAL A 202 2.45 -11.45 -9.43
N ASP A 203 2.83 -12.58 -10.03
CA ASP A 203 3.77 -12.66 -11.17
C ASP A 203 3.20 -13.36 -12.42
N VAL A 204 1.96 -13.86 -12.38
CA VAL A 204 1.31 -14.48 -13.55
C VAL A 204 0.65 -13.43 -14.45
N ALA A 205 1.43 -12.90 -15.39
CA ALA A 205 1.01 -11.86 -16.35
C ALA A 205 0.44 -12.39 -17.68
N THR A 206 -0.23 -13.56 -17.69
CA THR A 206 -0.82 -14.09 -18.93
C THR A 206 -2.04 -13.26 -19.35
N LYS A 207 -2.30 -13.14 -20.66
CA LYS A 207 -3.49 -12.41 -21.17
C LYS A 207 -4.80 -12.91 -20.55
N LYS A 208 -4.91 -14.23 -20.33
CA LYS A 208 -6.07 -14.83 -19.66
C LYS A 208 -6.19 -14.31 -18.22
N ASN A 209 -5.12 -14.41 -17.43
CA ASN A 209 -5.15 -14.00 -16.02
C ASN A 209 -5.45 -12.50 -15.88
N LEU A 210 -4.83 -11.65 -16.71
CA LEU A 210 -5.10 -10.21 -16.72
C LEU A 210 -6.56 -9.89 -17.05
N ASN A 211 -7.16 -10.57 -18.04
CA ASN A 211 -8.58 -10.41 -18.35
C ASN A 211 -9.49 -10.90 -17.22
N ASP A 212 -9.12 -11.98 -16.54
CA ASP A 212 -9.90 -12.51 -15.42
C ASP A 212 -9.78 -11.60 -14.18
N LEU A 213 -8.63 -10.94 -13.95
CA LEU A 213 -8.48 -9.88 -12.93
C LEU A 213 -9.38 -8.67 -13.21
N VAL A 214 -9.51 -8.24 -14.47
CA VAL A 214 -10.45 -7.17 -14.86
C VAL A 214 -11.89 -7.55 -14.49
N LYS A 215 -12.33 -8.76 -14.87
CA LYS A 215 -13.67 -9.26 -14.51
C LYS A 215 -13.89 -9.33 -13.01
N THR A 216 -12.87 -9.74 -12.25
CA THR A 216 -12.92 -9.77 -10.78
C THR A 216 -13.13 -8.37 -10.22
N GLY A 217 -12.41 -7.36 -10.73
CA GLY A 217 -12.60 -5.96 -10.34
C GLY A 217 -14.00 -5.43 -10.68
N GLU A 218 -14.51 -5.72 -11.89
CA GLU A 218 -15.87 -5.36 -12.30
C GLU A 218 -16.94 -6.03 -11.41
N ALA A 219 -16.73 -7.29 -11.04
CA ALA A 219 -17.62 -8.00 -10.12
C ALA A 219 -17.55 -7.45 -8.69
N LEU A 220 -16.36 -7.01 -8.25
CA LEU A 220 -16.15 -6.43 -6.91
C LEU A 220 -16.96 -5.13 -6.71
N LEU A 221 -17.16 -4.34 -7.76
CA LEU A 221 -18.06 -3.17 -7.73
C LEU A 221 -19.50 -3.53 -7.37
N LYS A 222 -19.95 -4.74 -7.70
CA LYS A 222 -21.32 -5.23 -7.43
C LYS A 222 -21.46 -5.93 -6.08
N LYS A 223 -20.35 -6.25 -5.41
CA LYS A 223 -20.38 -6.82 -4.06
C LYS A 223 -20.79 -5.75 -3.05
N PRO A 224 -21.48 -6.12 -1.95
CA PRO A 224 -21.72 -5.20 -0.85
C PRO A 224 -20.42 -4.62 -0.30
N VAL A 225 -20.49 -3.40 0.24
CA VAL A 225 -19.43 -2.83 1.07
C VAL A 225 -19.18 -3.80 2.22
N SER A 226 -17.89 -4.01 2.53
CA SER A 226 -17.47 -4.88 3.62
C SER A 226 -16.59 -4.10 4.59
N ARG A 227 -16.55 -4.55 5.83
CA ARG A 227 -15.68 -3.99 6.89
C ARG A 227 -15.00 -5.12 7.62
N VAL A 228 -13.79 -4.85 8.11
CA VAL A 228 -13.11 -5.80 8.98
C VAL A 228 -13.89 -5.95 10.30
N ASN A 229 -14.19 -7.19 10.65
CA ASN A 229 -14.70 -7.55 11.95
C ASN A 229 -13.53 -7.51 12.94
N LEU A 230 -13.65 -6.69 13.99
CA LEU A 230 -12.57 -6.44 14.94
C LEU A 230 -12.30 -7.62 15.90
N GLU A 231 -13.14 -8.65 15.91
CA GLU A 231 -12.91 -9.86 16.69
C GLU A 231 -12.24 -10.95 15.86
N THR A 232 -12.67 -11.11 14.60
CA THR A 232 -12.22 -12.21 13.73
C THR A 232 -11.12 -11.81 12.75
N GLY A 233 -10.97 -10.51 12.46
CA GLY A 233 -10.10 -9.99 11.40
C GLY A 233 -10.58 -10.28 9.98
N ALA A 234 -11.76 -10.90 9.82
CA ALA A 234 -12.35 -11.20 8.52
C ALA A 234 -13.09 -9.97 7.97
N CYS A 235 -13.09 -9.80 6.65
CA CYS A 235 -13.89 -8.77 5.99
C CYS A 235 -15.33 -9.28 5.80
N GLU A 236 -16.30 -8.60 6.41
CA GLU A 236 -17.71 -9.00 6.43
C GLU A 236 -18.60 -7.91 5.80
N PRO A 237 -19.62 -8.27 4.99
CA PRO A 237 -20.56 -7.33 4.41
C PRO A 237 -21.26 -6.44 5.44
N THR A 238 -21.46 -5.16 5.14
CA THR A 238 -22.20 -4.25 6.00
C THR A 238 -23.71 -4.49 5.94
N PRO A 239 -24.47 -4.21 7.02
CA PRO A 239 -25.91 -4.48 7.07
C PRO A 239 -26.76 -3.70 6.05
N ASN A 240 -26.28 -2.55 5.57
CA ASN A 240 -27.00 -1.67 4.65
C ASN A 240 -27.10 -2.23 3.21
N GLN A 241 -26.36 -3.31 2.88
CA GLN A 241 -26.30 -3.95 1.55
C GLN A 241 -25.93 -3.01 0.39
N GLU A 242 -25.43 -1.80 0.69
CA GLU A 242 -24.89 -0.87 -0.29
C GLU A 242 -23.72 -1.53 -1.02
N THR A 243 -23.69 -1.39 -2.34
CA THR A 243 -22.61 -1.94 -3.18
C THR A 243 -21.40 -1.01 -3.22
N ASN A 244 -20.23 -1.56 -3.53
CA ASN A 244 -19.02 -0.74 -3.71
C ASN A 244 -19.18 0.32 -4.81
N GLU A 245 -19.95 0.05 -5.87
CA GLU A 245 -20.25 1.06 -6.90
C GLU A 245 -21.09 2.22 -6.37
N GLU A 246 -22.06 1.95 -5.50
CA GLU A 246 -22.92 2.99 -4.91
C GLU A 246 -22.13 3.85 -3.93
N ALA A 247 -21.31 3.24 -3.08
CA ALA A 247 -20.47 3.94 -2.10
C ALA A 247 -19.38 4.84 -2.73
N LEU A 248 -19.06 4.65 -4.02
CA LEU A 248 -18.09 5.47 -4.76
C LEU A 248 -18.70 6.72 -5.41
N ARG A 249 -20.03 6.89 -5.39
CA ARG A 249 -20.74 8.03 -6.01
C ARG A 249 -20.91 9.21 -5.06
#